data_AF-M7WU27-F1
#
_entry.id   AF-M7WU27-F1
#
_cell.length_a   1.000
_cell.length_b   1.000
_cell.length_c   1.000
_cell.angle_alpha   90.00
_cell.angle_beta   90.00
_cell.angle_gamma   90.00
#
_symmetry.space_group_name_H-M   'P 1'
#
loop_
_entity.id
_entity.type
_entity.pdbx_description
1 polymer ?
#
loop_
_entity_poly.entity_id
_entity_poly.type
_entity_poly.pdbx_seq_one_letter_code
_entity_poly.pdbx_strand_id
1 'polypeptide(L)' 'MIRKLADENQKPITTEEGEKLAKDIKAVCYMECSALTRSGLNQVFDEAIHIVLNKNQPQKSSHKMCTLL' A
#
# COMPACT_ATOMS: atom_id res chain seq x y z
N MET A 1 -16.97 14.75 -2.98
CA MET A 1 -15.99 13.76 -3.43
C MET A 1 -16.70 12.51 -3.95
N ILE A 2 -17.46 11.78 -3.12
CA ILE A 2 -18.22 10.59 -3.56
C ILE A 2 -19.27 10.90 -4.65
N ARG A 3 -19.92 12.07 -4.59
CA ARG A 3 -20.89 12.50 -5.63
C ARG A 3 -20.25 12.69 -7.01
N LYS A 4 -19.03 13.24 -7.08
CA LYS A 4 -18.31 13.46 -8.34
C LYS A 4 -17.93 12.12 -9.01
N LEU A 5 -17.51 11.14 -8.21
CA LEU A 5 -17.23 9.79 -8.70
C LEU A 5 -18.48 9.14 -9.32
N ALA A 6 -19.64 9.31 -8.68
CA ALA A 6 -20.90 8.79 -9.21
C ALA A 6 -21.30 9.44 -10.54
N ASP A 7 -21.07 10.75 -10.70
CA ASP A 7 -21.30 11.46 -11.97
C ASP A 7 -20.42 10.91 -13.11
N GLU A 8 -19.24 10.37 -12.78
CA GLU A 8 -18.30 9.72 -13.70
C GLU A 8 -18.51 8.19 -13.81
N ASN A 9 -19.60 7.65 -13.27
CA ASN A 9 -19.88 6.20 -13.17
C ASN A 9 -18.78 5.39 -12.46
N GLN A 10 -18.01 6.03 -11.59
CA GLN A 10 -16.98 5.41 -10.78
C GLN A 10 -17.47 5.15 -9.36
N LYS A 11 -16.83 4.18 -8.70
CA LYS A 11 -17.10 3.82 -7.31
C LYS A 11 -15.83 4.04 -6.48
N PRO A 12 -15.95 4.40 -5.20
CA PRO A 12 -14.81 4.37 -4.29
C PRO A 12 -14.20 2.96 -4.25
N ILE A 13 -12.87 2.91 -4.11
CA ILE A 13 -12.15 1.66 -3.90
C ILE A 13 -12.51 1.12 -2.51
N THR A 14 -12.77 -0.19 -2.43
CA THR A 14 -13.01 -0.84 -1.14
C THR A 14 -11.70 -1.28 -0.49
N THR A 15 -11.72 -1.46 0.82
CA THR A 15 -10.57 -1.94 1.58
C THR A 15 -10.08 -3.28 1.05
N GLU A 16 -10.98 -4.19 0.69
CA GLU A 16 -10.65 -5.51 0.15
C GLU A 16 -9.91 -5.42 -1.19
N GLU A 17 -10.29 -4.47 -2.05
CA GLU A 17 -9.60 -4.20 -3.32
C GLU A 17 -8.19 -3.67 -3.07
N GLY A 18 -8.03 -2.77 -2.10
CA GLY A 18 -6.73 -2.24 -1.69
C GLY A 18 -5.80 -3.31 -1.11
N GLU A 19 -6.32 -4.16 -0.23
CA GLU A 19 -5.58 -5.30 0.34
C GLU A 19 -5.17 -6.32 -0.73
N LYS A 20 -6.07 -6.61 -1.68
CA LYS A 20 -5.77 -7.51 -2.80
C LYS A 20 -4.62 -6.95 -3.63
N LEU A 21 -4.67 -5.68 -4.00
CA LEU A 21 -3.60 -5.04 -4.77
C LEU A 21 -2.26 -5.06 -4.00
N ALA A 22 -2.28 -4.81 -2.69
CA ALA A 22 -1.08 -4.87 -1.86
C ALA A 22 -0.42 -6.26 -1.91
N LYS A 23 -1.22 -7.33 -1.88
CA LYS A 23 -0.72 -8.71 -2.05
C LYS A 23 -0.15 -8.93 -3.45
N ASP A 24 -0.85 -8.47 -4.49
CA ASP A 24 -0.45 -8.65 -5.89
C ASP A 24 0.91 -7.99 -6.19
N ILE A 25 1.17 -6.79 -5.65
CA ILE A 25 2.44 -6.07 -5.80
C ILE A 25 3.49 -6.44 -4.73
N LYS A 26 3.17 -7.36 -3.81
CA LYS A 26 4.02 -7.77 -2.68
C LYS A 26 4.44 -6.60 -1.78
N ALA A 27 3.53 -5.65 -1.54
CA ALA A 27 3.70 -4.63 -0.52
C ALA A 27 3.72 -5.27 0.88
N VAL A 28 4.36 -4.59 1.84
CA VAL A 28 4.46 -5.08 3.22
C VAL A 28 3.09 -5.07 3.90
N CYS A 29 2.31 -4.01 3.69
CA CYS A 29 0.96 -3.86 4.22
C CYS A 29 0.14 -2.86 3.39
N TYR A 30 -1.17 -2.88 3.58
CA TYR A 30 -2.12 -1.87 3.09
C TYR A 30 -2.59 -0.99 4.26
N MET A 31 -2.71 0.32 4.06
CA MET A 31 -3.22 1.27 5.08
C MET A 31 -4.04 2.37 4.41
N GLU A 32 -5.15 2.76 5.02
CA GLU A 32 -6.00 3.87 4.59
C GLU A 32 -5.78 5.11 5.47
N CYS A 33 -5.80 6.30 4.87
CA CYS A 33 -5.74 7.56 5.62
C CYS A 33 -6.54 8.66 4.95
N SER A 34 -6.87 9.70 5.71
CA SER A 34 -7.51 10.93 5.23
C SER A 34 -6.68 12.13 5.66
N ALA A 35 -6.01 12.77 4.71
CA ALA A 35 -5.23 13.98 4.97
C ALA A 35 -6.11 15.14 5.49
N LEU A 36 -7.36 15.22 5.03
CA LEU A 36 -8.30 16.27 5.43
C LEU A 36 -8.70 16.17 6.90
N THR A 37 -9.07 14.97 7.35
CA THR A 37 -9.50 14.73 8.75
C THR A 37 -8.35 14.30 9.64
N ARG A 38 -7.14 14.16 9.09
CA ARG A 38 -5.94 13.61 9.74
C ARG A 38 -6.11 12.17 10.26
N SER A 39 -7.15 11.46 9.82
CA SER A 39 -7.38 10.07 10.20
C SER A 39 -6.31 9.17 9.57
N GLY A 40 -5.71 8.28 10.37
CA GLY A 40 -4.68 7.34 9.90
C GLY A 40 -3.35 7.96 9.48
N LEU A 41 -3.23 9.30 9.49
CA LEU A 41 -2.07 9.99 8.93
C LEU A 41 -0.77 9.66 9.67
N ASN A 42 -0.77 9.81 11.01
CA ASN A 42 0.41 9.51 11.83
C ASN A 42 0.78 8.03 11.76
N GLN A 43 -0.23 7.14 11.77
CA GLN A 43 -0.02 5.70 11.72
C GLN A 43 0.71 5.27 10.44
N VAL A 44 0.38 5.86 9.28
CA VAL A 44 1.08 5.57 8.01
C VAL A 44 2.55 5.94 8.09
N PHE A 45 2.90 7.08 8.73
CA PHE A 45 4.30 7.49 8.88
C PHE A 45 5.05 6.63 9.91
N ASP A 46 4.43 6.35 11.06
CA ASP A 46 5.03 5.52 12.11
C ASP A 46 5.30 4.10 11.60
N GLU A 47 4.35 3.51 10.85
CA GLU A 47 4.49 2.18 10.28
C GLU A 47 5.58 2.13 9.22
N ALA A 48 5.67 3.16 8.35
CA ALA A 48 6.75 3.24 7.35
C ALA A 48 8.14 3.27 8.00
N ILE A 49 8.30 4.04 9.08
CA ILE A 49 9.53 4.09 9.86
C ILE A 49 9.79 2.73 10.53
N HIS A 50 8.77 2.15 11.16
CA HIS A 50 8.86 0.87 11.85
C HIS A 50 9.32 -0.25 10.92
N ILE A 51 8.73 -0.35 9.72
CA ILE A 51 9.08 -1.36 8.70
C ILE A 51 10.54 -1.24 8.27
N VAL A 52 11.05 -0.02 8.12
CA VAL A 52 12.44 0.22 7.71
C VAL A 52 13.42 -0.13 8.82
N LEU A 53 13.11 0.23 10.07
CA LEU A 53 13.98 -0.02 11.23
C LEU A 53 13.97 -1.50 11.66
N ASN A 54 12.82 -2.17 11.59
CA ASN A 54 12.64 -3.55 12.04
C ASN A 54 12.66 -4.55 10.89
N LYS A 55 13.51 -4.33 9.88
CA LYS A 55 13.71 -5.24 8.74
C LYS A 55 14.23 -6.63 9.17
N ASN A 56 13.34 -7.44 9.73
CA ASN A 56 13.52 -8.87 9.99
C ASN A 56 12.76 -9.73 8.96
N GLN A 57 12.06 -9.11 8.00
CA GLN A 57 11.40 -9.85 6.94
C GLN A 57 12.37 -10.07 5.77
N PRO A 58 12.66 -11.32 5.38
CA PRO A 58 13.42 -11.60 4.18
C PRO A 58 12.60 -11.12 2.98
N GLN A 59 13.03 -10.00 2.40
CA GLN A 59 12.65 -9.64 1.03
C GLN A 59 13.10 -10.82 0.16
N LYS A 60 12.14 -11.64 -0.32
CA LYS A 60 12.42 -12.66 -1.34
C LYS A 60 12.74 -11.95 -2.66
N SER A 61 13.90 -11.30 -2.73
CA SER A 61 14.45 -10.84 -3.99
C SER A 61 14.95 -12.06 -4.75
N SER A 62 14.09 -12.64 -5.57
CA SER A 62 14.56 -13.45 -6.70
C SER A 62 15.16 -12.48 -7.73
N HIS A 63 16.33 -11.91 -7.43
CA HIS A 63 17.17 -11.38 -8.48
C HIS A 63 17.68 -12.59 -9.26
N LYS A 64 17.08 -12.86 -10.42
CA LYS A 64 17.73 -13.72 -11.41
C LYS A 64 18.99 -12.98 -11.83
N MET A 65 20.13 -13.46 -11.33
CA MET A 65 21.45 -13.02 -11.79
C MET A 65 21.50 -13.25 -13.30
N CYS A 66 21.61 -12.18 -14.09
CA CYS A 66 21.92 -12.31 -15.50
C CYS A 66 23.39 -12.72 -15.61
N THR A 67 23.66 -13.96 -15.98
CA THR A 67 25.00 -14.39 -16.38
C THR A 67 25.17 -14.07 -17.86
N LEU A 68 26.23 -13.34 -18.21
CA LEU A 68 26.68 -13.21 -19.60
C LEU A 68 27.27 -14.56 -20.02
N LEU A 69 26.70 -15.16 -21.06
CA LEU A 69 27.25 -16.32 -21.78
C LEU A 69 28.24 -15.84 -22.85
#